data_AF-A0A3B9MT68-F1
#
_entry.id   AF-A0A3B9MT68-F1
#
_cell.length_a   1.000
_cell.length_b   1.000
_cell.length_c   1.000
_cell.angle_alpha   90.00
_cell.angle_beta   90.00
_cell.angle_gamma   90.00
#
_symmetry.space_group_name_H-M   'P 1'
#
loop_
_entity.id
_entity.type
_entity.pdbx_description
1 polymer ?
#
loop_
_entity_poly.entity_id
_entity_poly.type
_entity_poly.pdbx_seq_one_letter_code
_entity_poly.pdbx_strand_id
1 'polypeptide(L)'
;MDLQAIVDGMYAATCVVSVEIPKGDESPIYRIVTGNQKYIDSIEHPAPGAEMLTDKFIPDSEYTRYLTRDLNFEEYCYQAAVEKKCLHSYVNPERIPVWFNMSFIPVEGGDENISYCLYMMEINFSADPGNLSNFSAETASRVLETCLLLRGATDFRAAMKKVIEGVRDLCEAEHCCILLIDDYNMQCEVLGEAFSDNTDLLPMGTYLNREFYDIAKSWEDTIGGSNCIIMKNDSDRAYVKEKNPVWYESLISAGGENIVLFPLKSGNRLLGYMWAINFNADNAVKIKETLELTTFVLGSEIGNYLLIDSLKISSTRDLLTGVMNRNEMNNYVSDLFRRKVAKGQSVGVIFADVNGIKKLNDQSGHTAGDILLKESAEALKSLFDEEQIFRAGGDEFSIILTGVSEDEIGRMVEAIRDLGKANPRVSFSAGGSVAGDGKEIHRVFRFAYERMVKDKTRYYDEHPELLRSALKGDVRF
;
A
#
# COMPACT_ATOMS: atom_id res chain seq x y z
N MET A 1 40.70 30.54 -11.58
CA MET A 1 40.27 29.38 -12.36
C MET A 1 39.12 29.83 -13.23
N ASP A 2 39.18 29.59 -14.54
CA ASP A 2 38.08 29.94 -15.45
C ASP A 2 37.05 28.81 -15.48
N LEU A 3 36.05 28.91 -14.60
CA LEU A 3 35.00 27.91 -14.45
C LEU A 3 34.08 27.83 -15.68
N GLN A 4 33.92 28.94 -16.42
CA GLN A 4 33.11 28.97 -17.64
C GLN A 4 33.76 28.14 -18.74
N ALA A 5 35.08 28.31 -18.95
CA ALA A 5 35.81 27.55 -19.94
C ALA A 5 35.75 26.02 -19.70
N ILE A 6 35.66 25.59 -18.43
CA ILE A 6 35.51 24.18 -18.07
C ILE A 6 34.17 23.63 -18.56
N VAL A 7 33.06 24.31 -18.24
CA VAL A 7 31.71 23.82 -18.61
C VAL A 7 31.45 23.93 -20.11
N ASP A 8 31.98 24.96 -20.78
CA ASP A 8 31.85 25.13 -22.23
C ASP A 8 32.60 24.04 -23.02
N GLY A 9 33.62 23.43 -22.42
CA GLY A 9 34.34 22.29 -22.99
C GLY A 9 33.58 20.96 -22.90
N MET A 10 32.48 20.89 -22.15
CA MET A 10 31.72 19.67 -21.93
C MET A 10 30.60 19.49 -22.94
N TYR A 11 30.45 18.28 -23.46
CA TYR A 11 29.40 17.96 -24.42
C TYR A 11 28.01 17.84 -23.77
N ALA A 12 27.91 17.26 -22.57
CA ALA A 12 26.64 17.11 -21.84
C ALA A 12 26.18 18.44 -21.23
N ALA A 13 24.91 18.55 -20.84
CA ALA A 13 24.45 19.70 -20.05
C ALA A 13 25.20 19.71 -18.72
N THR A 14 26.03 20.74 -18.50
CA THR A 14 26.98 20.77 -17.39
C THR A 14 26.97 22.11 -16.70
N CYS A 15 26.99 22.10 -15.36
CA CYS A 15 27.20 23.27 -14.54
C CYS A 15 28.29 23.05 -13.48
N VAL A 16 28.84 24.14 -12.96
CA VAL A 16 29.67 24.14 -11.75
C VAL A 16 28.80 24.50 -10.57
N VAL A 17 28.79 23.62 -9.57
CA VAL A 17 28.17 23.87 -8.28
C VAL A 17 29.26 24.23 -7.28
N SER A 18 29.09 25.33 -6.56
CA SER A 18 29.89 25.63 -5.38
C SER A 18 29.19 25.13 -4.12
N VAL A 19 29.98 24.57 -3.21
CA VAL A 19 29.58 24.17 -1.86
C VAL A 19 30.36 25.06 -0.91
N GLU A 20 29.68 26.04 -0.32
CA GLU A 20 30.22 26.90 0.72
C GLU A 20 29.91 26.30 2.09
N ILE A 21 30.94 26.12 2.91
CA ILE A 21 30.82 25.70 4.30
C ILE A 21 30.97 26.97 5.18
N PRO A 22 29.87 27.51 5.73
CA PRO A 22 29.94 28.71 6.55
C PRO A 22 30.75 28.46 7.84
N LYS A 23 31.22 29.53 8.49
CA LYS A 23 31.92 29.41 9.77
C LYS A 23 30.90 29.21 10.90
N GLY A 24 30.84 28.02 11.48
CA GLY A 24 29.94 27.69 12.60
C GLY A 24 29.14 26.42 12.34
N ASP A 25 27.98 26.28 12.99
CA ASP A 25 27.04 25.15 12.87
C ASP A 25 25.96 25.40 11.80
N GLU A 26 26.25 26.24 10.80
CA GLU A 26 25.31 26.58 9.73
C GLU A 26 25.36 25.56 8.58
N SER A 27 24.21 25.30 7.95
CA SER A 27 24.09 24.39 6.80
C SER A 27 24.96 24.86 5.61
N PRO A 28 25.55 23.92 4.85
CA PRO A 28 26.24 24.25 3.61
C PRO A 28 25.33 24.98 2.61
N ILE A 29 25.90 25.94 1.88
CA ILE A 29 25.18 26.71 0.86
C ILE A 29 25.63 26.24 -0.53
N TYR A 30 24.65 25.94 -1.39
CA TYR A 30 24.89 25.34 -2.70
C TYR A 30 24.48 26.34 -3.80
N ARG A 31 25.44 26.81 -4.61
CA ARG A 31 25.16 27.76 -5.71
C ARG A 31 25.53 27.17 -7.07
N ILE A 32 24.72 27.46 -8.07
CA ILE A 32 25.08 27.17 -9.46
C ILE A 32 25.87 28.38 -9.97
N VAL A 33 27.20 28.22 -10.00
CA VAL A 33 28.13 29.31 -10.34
C VAL A 33 28.02 29.66 -11.82
N THR A 34 28.03 28.63 -12.68
CA THR A 34 27.87 28.77 -14.13
C THR A 34 27.43 27.45 -14.76
N GLY A 35 26.86 27.50 -15.96
CA GLY A 35 26.58 26.34 -16.79
C GLY A 35 26.88 26.61 -18.26
N ASN A 36 27.02 25.55 -19.04
CA ASN A 36 27.06 25.66 -20.49
C ASN A 36 25.65 25.89 -21.05
N GLN A 37 25.56 26.24 -22.34
CA GLN A 37 24.28 26.59 -22.96
C GLN A 37 23.22 25.49 -22.80
N LYS A 38 23.61 24.21 -22.91
CA LYS A 38 22.68 23.07 -22.74
C LYS A 38 22.08 23.00 -21.33
N TYR A 39 22.88 23.32 -20.31
CA TYR A 39 22.39 23.39 -18.93
C TYR A 39 21.45 24.58 -18.73
N ILE A 40 21.83 25.75 -19.25
CA ILE A 40 21.00 26.97 -19.17
C ILE A 40 19.65 26.72 -19.86
N ASP A 41 19.65 26.12 -21.05
CA ASP A 41 18.45 25.77 -21.79
C ASP A 41 17.54 24.82 -20.99
N SER A 42 18.10 23.95 -20.14
CA SER A 42 17.30 23.05 -19.29
C SER A 42 16.50 23.78 -18.22
N ILE A 43 16.92 24.99 -17.82
CA ILE A 43 16.23 25.87 -16.87
C ILE A 43 15.27 26.81 -17.61
N GLU A 44 15.74 27.47 -18.67
CA GLU A 44 14.97 28.51 -19.39
C GLU A 44 13.94 27.91 -20.37
N HIS A 45 14.18 26.70 -20.85
CA HIS A 45 13.32 25.96 -21.77
C HIS A 45 13.16 24.50 -21.31
N PRO A 46 12.54 24.27 -20.13
CA PRO A 46 12.51 22.96 -19.51
C PRO A 46 11.74 21.94 -20.35
N ALA A 47 12.10 20.66 -20.21
CA ALA A 47 11.42 19.56 -20.88
C ALA A 47 9.92 19.50 -20.47
N PRO A 48 9.02 18.97 -21.34
CA PRO A 48 7.61 18.84 -21.00
C PRO A 48 7.41 18.07 -19.68
N GLY A 49 6.73 18.70 -18.73
CA GLY A 49 6.49 18.15 -17.38
C GLY A 49 7.54 18.50 -16.32
N ALA A 50 8.61 19.21 -16.67
CA ALA A 50 9.54 19.76 -15.68
C ALA A 50 9.09 21.15 -15.20
N GLU A 51 8.74 21.26 -13.91
CA GLU A 51 8.42 22.54 -13.29
C GLU A 51 9.68 23.16 -12.65
N MET A 52 10.10 24.31 -13.19
CA MET A 52 11.16 25.14 -12.62
C MET A 52 10.54 26.30 -11.83
N LEU A 53 11.20 26.73 -10.75
CA LEU A 53 10.76 27.87 -9.94
C LEU A 53 10.96 29.23 -10.64
N THR A 54 11.81 29.28 -11.67
CA THR A 54 12.05 30.44 -12.53
C THR A 54 12.40 30.00 -13.94
N ASP A 55 12.12 30.86 -14.91
CA ASP A 55 12.39 30.69 -16.34
C ASP A 55 13.68 31.38 -16.82
N LYS A 56 14.49 31.91 -15.89
CA LYS A 56 15.70 32.66 -16.22
C LYS A 56 16.89 32.23 -15.39
N PHE A 57 17.99 31.89 -16.05
CA PHE A 57 19.24 31.57 -15.39
C PHE A 57 19.95 32.84 -14.87
N ILE A 58 20.49 32.76 -13.65
CA ILE A 58 21.25 33.84 -13.02
C ILE A 58 22.53 33.25 -12.39
N PRO A 59 23.71 33.44 -12.99
CA PRO A 59 24.96 32.89 -12.46
C PRO A 59 25.17 33.20 -10.98
N ASP A 60 25.83 32.29 -10.27
CA ASP A 60 26.19 32.39 -8.84
C ASP A 60 25.00 32.60 -7.89
N SER A 61 23.86 32.00 -8.24
CA SER A 61 22.67 31.96 -7.37
C SER A 61 22.54 30.61 -6.68
N GLU A 62 21.93 30.61 -5.48
CA GLU A 62 21.55 29.36 -4.82
C GLU A 62 20.67 28.49 -5.72
N TYR A 63 20.92 27.18 -5.76
CA TYR A 63 20.21 26.28 -6.66
C TYR A 63 18.71 26.21 -6.36
N THR A 64 18.33 26.48 -5.10
CA THR A 64 16.94 26.57 -4.61
C THR A 64 16.13 27.70 -5.25
N ARG A 65 16.80 28.60 -6.00
CA ARG A 65 16.14 29.57 -6.86
C ARG A 65 15.47 28.92 -8.07
N TYR A 66 16.02 27.80 -8.56
CA TYR A 66 15.59 27.12 -9.78
C TYR A 66 14.75 25.88 -9.48
N LEU A 67 15.11 25.16 -8.43
CA LEU A 67 14.54 23.87 -8.06
C LEU A 67 14.10 23.88 -6.60
N THR A 68 13.12 23.06 -6.26
CA THR A 68 12.83 22.78 -4.85
C THR A 68 14.03 22.10 -4.19
N ARG A 69 14.24 22.38 -2.90
CA ARG A 69 15.38 21.85 -2.15
C ARG A 69 15.34 20.31 -2.17
N ASP A 70 16.45 19.70 -2.60
CA ASP A 70 16.59 18.25 -2.77
C ASP A 70 17.81 17.77 -1.98
N LEU A 71 17.57 17.06 -0.88
CA LEU A 71 18.62 16.57 0.02
C LEU A 71 19.57 15.59 -0.67
N ASN A 72 19.08 14.83 -1.67
CA ASN A 72 19.94 13.91 -2.41
C ASN A 72 20.91 14.70 -3.31
N PHE A 73 20.44 15.76 -3.96
CA PHE A 73 21.30 16.61 -4.78
C PHE A 73 22.40 17.28 -3.93
N GLU A 74 22.01 17.87 -2.79
CA GLU A 74 22.94 18.51 -1.85
C GLU A 74 24.02 17.53 -1.35
N GLU A 75 23.63 16.29 -1.05
CA GLU A 75 24.56 15.25 -0.60
C GLU A 75 25.59 14.88 -1.67
N TYR A 76 25.15 14.66 -2.92
CA TYR A 76 26.05 14.31 -4.01
C TYR A 76 27.00 15.47 -4.34
N CYS A 77 26.53 16.71 -4.30
CA CYS A 77 27.37 17.89 -4.43
C CYS A 77 28.41 17.99 -3.30
N TYR A 78 28.01 17.75 -2.05
CA TYR A 78 28.92 17.81 -0.91
C TYR A 78 30.04 16.76 -1.03
N GLN A 79 29.69 15.49 -1.27
CA GLN A 79 30.69 14.43 -1.41
C GLN A 79 31.62 14.65 -2.60
N ALA A 80 31.11 15.17 -3.72
CA ALA A 80 31.95 15.46 -4.87
C ALA A 80 32.86 16.68 -4.66
N ALA A 81 32.30 17.79 -4.17
CA ALA A 81 33.05 19.02 -4.01
C ALA A 81 34.02 18.97 -2.82
N VAL A 82 33.56 18.48 -1.67
CA VAL A 82 34.29 18.53 -0.39
C VAL A 82 35.09 17.25 -0.16
N GLU A 83 34.45 16.08 -0.26
CA GLU A 83 35.12 14.78 -0.01
C GLU A 83 35.91 14.26 -1.21
N LYS A 84 35.83 14.97 -2.35
CA LYS A 84 36.54 14.66 -3.60
C LYS A 84 36.21 13.27 -4.16
N LYS A 85 34.96 12.82 -4.03
CA LYS A 85 34.46 11.56 -4.61
C LYS A 85 33.85 11.81 -5.99
N CYS A 86 34.13 10.93 -6.95
CA CYS A 86 33.38 10.91 -8.20
C CYS A 86 32.10 10.10 -7.98
N LEU A 87 30.94 10.68 -8.27
CA LEU A 87 29.64 10.06 -8.06
C LEU A 87 28.84 10.01 -9.36
N HIS A 88 28.01 8.99 -9.48
CA HIS A 88 27.10 8.79 -10.60
C HIS A 88 25.74 8.36 -10.06
N SER A 89 24.66 8.84 -10.67
CA SER A 89 23.30 8.48 -10.28
C SER A 89 22.39 8.45 -11.50
N TYR A 90 21.59 7.38 -11.62
CA TYR A 90 20.61 7.23 -12.68
C TYR A 90 19.22 7.10 -12.06
N VAL A 91 18.40 8.15 -12.18
CA VAL A 91 17.13 8.26 -11.45
C VAL A 91 15.97 8.69 -12.36
N ASN A 92 14.76 8.23 -12.04
CA ASN A 92 13.52 8.68 -12.65
C ASN A 92 12.64 9.33 -11.55
N PRO A 93 12.79 10.64 -11.29
CA PRO A 93 12.01 11.32 -10.28
C PRO A 93 10.57 11.50 -10.76
N GLU A 94 9.58 11.26 -9.90
CA GLU A 94 8.16 11.30 -10.32
C GLU A 94 7.70 12.67 -10.82
N ARG A 95 8.34 13.75 -10.32
CA ARG A 95 8.04 15.12 -10.76
C ARG A 95 8.33 15.37 -12.24
N ILE A 96 9.18 14.57 -12.90
CA ILE A 96 9.56 14.75 -14.30
C ILE A 96 9.62 13.38 -14.98
N PRO A 97 8.80 13.10 -16.01
CA PRO A 97 8.69 11.76 -16.62
C PRO A 97 9.86 11.42 -17.55
N VAL A 98 11.09 11.62 -17.09
CA VAL A 98 12.35 11.37 -17.79
C VAL A 98 13.37 10.76 -16.85
N TRP A 99 14.33 10.04 -17.41
CA TRP A 99 15.46 9.49 -16.68
C TRP A 99 16.64 10.46 -16.70
N PHE A 100 17.12 10.84 -15.53
CA PHE A 100 18.32 11.65 -15.35
C PHE A 100 19.53 10.74 -15.17
N ASN A 101 20.49 10.85 -16.08
CA ASN A 101 21.83 10.32 -15.90
C ASN A 101 22.72 11.46 -15.40
N MET A 102 23.08 11.40 -14.12
CA MET A 102 23.78 12.45 -13.41
C MET A 102 25.17 12.00 -13.03
N SER A 103 26.16 12.88 -13.22
CA SER A 103 27.52 12.65 -12.75
C SER A 103 28.04 13.87 -12.01
N PHE A 104 28.68 13.63 -10.87
CA PHE A 104 29.26 14.65 -10.01
C PHE A 104 30.76 14.44 -9.95
N ILE A 105 31.52 15.40 -10.48
CA ILE A 105 32.98 15.28 -10.62
C ILE A 105 33.65 16.37 -9.77
N PRO A 106 34.60 16.01 -8.88
CA PRO A 106 35.35 17.00 -8.11
C PRO A 106 36.11 17.96 -9.02
N VAL A 107 36.07 19.26 -8.70
CA VAL A 107 36.92 20.27 -9.34
C VAL A 107 38.02 20.66 -8.36
N GLU A 108 39.26 20.69 -8.86
CA GLU A 108 40.40 21.21 -8.09
C GLU A 108 40.35 22.74 -8.05
N GLY A 109 40.64 23.31 -6.88
CA GLY A 109 40.50 24.74 -6.62
C GLY A 109 39.36 25.05 -5.64
N GLY A 110 39.32 26.30 -5.17
CA GLY A 110 38.51 26.70 -4.03
C GLY A 110 39.23 27.69 -3.12
N ASP A 111 38.47 28.42 -2.32
CA ASP A 111 38.98 29.15 -1.15
C ASP A 111 38.82 28.28 0.11
N GLU A 112 39.34 28.69 1.27
CA GLU A 112 39.30 27.88 2.51
C GLU A 112 37.91 27.30 2.85
N ASN A 113 36.84 27.99 2.47
CA ASN A 113 35.46 27.62 2.78
C ASN A 113 34.60 27.22 1.57
N ILE A 114 35.12 27.30 0.34
CA ILE A 114 34.33 27.06 -0.87
C ILE A 114 35.01 25.97 -1.70
N SER A 115 34.27 24.90 -1.95
CA SER A 115 34.68 23.81 -2.84
C SER A 115 33.78 23.73 -4.07
N TYR A 116 34.28 23.16 -5.16
CA TYR A 116 33.55 23.06 -6.42
C TYR A 116 33.41 21.61 -6.91
N CYS A 117 32.29 21.31 -7.55
CA CYS A 117 32.11 20.10 -8.37
C CYS A 117 31.42 20.44 -9.69
N LEU A 118 31.68 19.65 -10.73
CA LEU A 118 30.87 19.63 -11.94
C LEU A 118 29.65 18.75 -11.69
N TYR A 119 28.48 19.27 -12.06
CA TYR A 119 27.26 18.50 -12.20
C TYR A 119 26.94 18.37 -13.69
N MET A 120 26.98 17.15 -14.20
CA MET A 120 26.63 16.82 -15.58
C MET A 120 25.32 16.04 -15.58
N MET A 121 24.41 16.42 -16.47
CA MET A 121 23.12 15.75 -16.65
C MET A 121 22.87 15.39 -18.11
N GLU A 122 22.36 14.18 -18.32
CA GLU A 122 21.76 13.74 -19.57
C GLU A 122 20.33 13.28 -19.29
N ILE A 123 19.41 13.66 -20.17
CA ILE A 123 18.00 13.32 -20.06
C ILE A 123 17.67 12.22 -21.08
N ASN A 124 17.16 11.10 -20.60
CA ASN A 124 16.70 9.99 -21.41
C ASN A 124 15.18 9.82 -21.28
N PHE A 125 14.46 9.69 -22.40
CA PHE A 125 13.00 9.49 -22.39
C PHE A 125 12.58 8.04 -22.14
N SER A 126 13.53 7.12 -22.10
CA SER A 126 13.33 5.70 -21.77
C SER A 126 14.44 5.21 -20.87
N ALA A 127 14.15 4.20 -20.06
CA ALA A 127 15.15 3.56 -19.21
C ALA A 127 16.28 2.95 -20.05
N ASP A 128 17.52 3.15 -19.64
CA ASP A 128 18.70 2.48 -20.19
C ASP A 128 19.19 1.42 -19.20
N PRO A 129 18.99 0.12 -19.49
CA PRO A 129 19.45 -0.98 -18.64
C PRO A 129 20.97 -0.98 -18.41
N GLY A 130 21.77 -0.40 -19.31
CA GLY A 130 23.21 -0.27 -19.15
C GLY A 130 23.59 0.70 -18.03
N ASN A 131 22.86 1.80 -17.87
CA ASN A 131 23.11 2.76 -16.78
C ASN A 131 22.53 2.27 -15.44
N LEU A 132 21.51 1.41 -15.50
CA LEU A 132 21.06 0.60 -14.36
C LEU A 132 22.02 -0.54 -13.99
N SER A 133 23.14 -0.74 -14.69
CA SER A 133 24.10 -1.83 -14.39
C SER A 133 25.29 -1.41 -13.51
N ASN A 134 25.37 -0.12 -13.14
CA ASN A 134 26.45 0.43 -12.32
C ASN A 134 26.32 0.15 -10.81
N PHE A 135 25.36 -0.67 -10.39
CA PHE A 135 25.23 -1.05 -8.97
C PHE A 135 26.35 -1.98 -8.52
N SER A 136 26.69 -1.94 -7.23
CA SER A 136 27.68 -2.85 -6.67
C SER A 136 27.25 -4.32 -6.83
N ALA A 137 28.20 -5.23 -7.03
CA ALA A 137 27.92 -6.66 -7.10
C ALA A 137 27.23 -7.19 -5.83
N GLU A 138 27.51 -6.56 -4.68
CA GLU A 138 26.85 -6.82 -3.40
C GLU A 138 25.36 -6.46 -3.47
N THR A 139 25.03 -5.26 -3.97
CA THR A 139 23.65 -4.79 -4.17
C THR A 139 22.86 -5.76 -5.06
N ALA A 140 23.44 -6.15 -6.19
CA ALA A 140 22.80 -7.09 -7.11
C ALA A 140 22.54 -8.45 -6.45
N SER A 141 23.50 -8.98 -5.69
CA SER A 141 23.34 -10.22 -4.93
C SER A 141 22.20 -10.13 -3.92
N ARG A 142 22.06 -9.01 -3.21
CA ARG A 142 21.00 -8.80 -2.20
C ARG A 142 19.60 -8.72 -2.80
N VAL A 143 19.46 -8.03 -3.93
CA VAL A 143 18.19 -7.99 -4.67
C VAL A 143 17.81 -9.40 -5.13
N LEU A 144 18.78 -10.18 -5.64
CA LEU A 144 18.54 -11.58 -6.03
C LEU A 144 18.15 -12.48 -4.85
N GLU A 145 18.81 -12.34 -3.71
CA GLU A 145 18.45 -13.05 -2.47
C GLU A 145 17.02 -12.74 -2.04
N THR A 146 16.62 -11.46 -2.10
CA THR A 146 15.25 -11.01 -1.81
C THR A 146 14.25 -11.68 -2.76
N CYS A 147 14.50 -11.65 -4.07
CA CYS A 147 13.66 -12.32 -5.07
C CYS A 147 13.52 -13.83 -4.80
N LEU A 148 14.62 -14.51 -4.44
CA LEU A 148 14.62 -15.95 -4.17
C LEU A 148 13.83 -16.30 -2.90
N LEU A 149 13.98 -15.50 -1.85
CA LEU A 149 13.24 -15.66 -0.60
C LEU A 149 11.73 -15.52 -0.82
N LEU A 150 11.30 -14.50 -1.58
CA LEU A 150 9.89 -14.23 -1.83
C LEU A 150 9.26 -15.29 -2.75
N ARG A 151 9.94 -15.71 -3.81
CA ARG A 151 9.41 -16.70 -4.76
C ARG A 151 9.19 -18.09 -4.15
N GLY A 152 10.01 -18.47 -3.17
CA GLY A 152 9.93 -19.76 -2.49
C GLY A 152 8.98 -19.80 -1.29
N ALA A 153 8.38 -18.67 -0.92
CA ALA A 153 7.63 -18.53 0.31
C ALA A 153 6.20 -19.09 0.21
N THR A 154 5.85 -20.01 1.12
CA THR A 154 4.44 -20.40 1.35
C THR A 154 3.72 -19.40 2.25
N ASP A 155 4.48 -18.71 3.11
CA ASP A 155 4.01 -17.62 3.97
C ASP A 155 4.74 -16.33 3.57
N PHE A 156 4.02 -15.45 2.88
CA PHE A 156 4.54 -14.18 2.40
C PHE A 156 4.99 -13.26 3.54
N ARG A 157 4.23 -13.19 4.65
CA ARG A 157 4.56 -12.31 5.77
C ARG A 157 5.83 -12.77 6.48
N ALA A 158 5.99 -14.07 6.66
CA ALA A 158 7.22 -14.63 7.23
C ALA A 158 8.45 -14.38 6.34
N ALA A 159 8.28 -14.42 5.01
CA ALA A 159 9.35 -14.08 4.07
C ALA A 159 9.68 -12.58 4.10
N MET A 160 8.67 -11.72 4.11
CA MET A 160 8.84 -10.27 4.26
C MET A 160 9.58 -9.91 5.55
N LYS A 161 9.31 -10.61 6.65
CA LYS A 161 10.04 -10.44 7.91
C LYS A 161 11.55 -10.70 7.76
N LYS A 162 11.94 -11.75 7.04
CA LYS A 162 13.37 -12.04 6.78
C LYS A 162 14.01 -10.99 5.88
N VAL A 163 13.26 -10.49 4.90
CA VAL A 163 13.76 -9.41 4.03
C VAL A 163 14.01 -8.14 4.83
N ILE A 164 13.07 -7.74 5.69
CA ILE A 164 13.22 -6.52 6.48
C ILE A 164 14.33 -6.64 7.54
N GLU A 165 14.55 -7.83 8.10
CA GLU A 165 15.73 -8.13 8.95
C GLU A 165 17.04 -7.89 8.20
N GLY A 166 17.16 -8.42 6.98
CA GLY A 166 18.35 -8.23 6.14
C GLY A 166 18.57 -6.79 5.68
N VAL A 167 17.48 -6.05 5.41
CA VAL A 167 17.55 -4.62 5.12
C VAL A 167 18.01 -3.82 6.34
N ARG A 168 17.49 -4.13 7.52
CA ARG A 168 17.91 -3.52 8.80
C ARG A 168 19.39 -3.74 9.06
N ASP A 169 19.89 -4.96 8.85
CA ASP A 169 21.32 -5.29 9.02
C ASP A 169 22.20 -4.51 8.04
N LEU A 170 21.78 -4.39 6.78
CA LEU A 170 22.48 -3.62 5.76
C LEU A 170 22.56 -2.13 6.13
N CYS A 171 21.48 -1.58 6.70
CA CYS A 171 21.44 -0.19 7.12
C CYS A 171 22.18 0.04 8.45
N GLU A 172 22.57 -1.03 9.16
CA GLU A 172 23.00 -0.97 10.57
C GLU A 172 21.99 -0.16 11.41
N ALA A 173 20.70 -0.37 11.15
CA ALA A 173 19.62 0.41 11.74
C ALA A 173 19.06 -0.25 13.01
N GLU A 174 18.53 0.55 13.93
CA GLU A 174 17.83 0.02 15.10
C GLU A 174 16.44 -0.51 14.79
N HIS A 175 15.72 0.13 13.86
CA HIS A 175 14.39 -0.32 13.45
C HIS A 175 14.19 -0.11 11.95
N CYS A 176 13.66 -1.13 11.29
CA CYS A 176 13.25 -1.07 9.90
C CYS A 176 11.85 -1.62 9.76
N CYS A 177 11.01 -0.95 8.96
CA CYS A 177 9.59 -1.29 8.87
C CYS A 177 9.08 -1.09 7.44
N ILE A 178 8.14 -1.97 7.06
CA ILE A 178 7.30 -1.84 5.88
C ILE A 178 5.87 -1.61 6.35
N LEU A 179 5.35 -0.43 6.03
CA LEU A 179 4.00 -0.01 6.32
C LEU A 179 3.21 0.06 5.02
N LEU A 180 2.03 -0.55 5.00
CA LEU A 180 1.05 -0.42 3.93
C LEU A 180 0.04 0.66 4.28
N ILE A 181 -0.46 1.34 3.25
CA ILE A 181 -1.51 2.34 3.38
C ILE A 181 -2.78 1.82 2.72
N ASP A 182 -3.87 1.84 3.48
CA ASP A 182 -5.21 1.58 3.00
C ASP A 182 -6.01 2.88 2.91
N ASP A 183 -6.03 3.47 1.71
CA ASP A 183 -6.80 4.67 1.43
C ASP A 183 -8.31 4.47 1.51
N TYR A 184 -8.80 3.23 1.36
CA TYR A 184 -10.23 2.95 1.43
C TYR A 184 -10.73 3.01 2.88
N ASN A 185 -9.97 2.42 3.80
CA ASN A 185 -10.31 2.40 5.22
C ASN A 185 -9.67 3.56 6.02
N MET A 186 -8.84 4.39 5.39
CA MET A 186 -8.06 5.46 6.04
C MET A 186 -7.19 4.92 7.20
N GLN A 187 -6.47 3.83 6.95
CA GLN A 187 -5.68 3.13 7.96
C GLN A 187 -4.31 2.74 7.40
N CYS A 188 -3.39 2.44 8.31
CA CYS A 188 -2.08 1.89 7.98
C CYS A 188 -1.95 0.50 8.60
N GLU A 189 -1.21 -0.38 7.92
CA GLU A 189 -0.97 -1.75 8.36
C GLU A 189 0.52 -2.07 8.30
N VAL A 190 1.09 -2.67 9.35
CA VAL A 190 2.48 -3.13 9.33
C VAL A 190 2.54 -4.47 8.61
N LEU A 191 3.23 -4.51 7.47
CA LEU A 191 3.49 -5.76 6.74
C LEU A 191 4.64 -6.55 7.38
N GLY A 192 5.64 -5.83 7.90
CA GLY A 192 6.78 -6.41 8.62
C GLY A 192 7.67 -5.35 9.24
N GLU A 193 8.29 -5.68 10.36
CA GLU A 193 9.27 -4.85 11.06
C GLU A 193 10.38 -5.70 11.68
N ALA A 194 11.56 -5.09 11.81
CA ALA A 194 12.74 -5.69 12.42
C ALA A 194 13.42 -4.68 13.34
N PHE A 195 13.97 -5.19 14.45
CA PHE A 195 14.63 -4.42 15.51
C PHE A 195 16.05 -4.92 15.73
N SER A 196 16.95 -4.04 16.17
CA SER A 196 18.23 -4.44 16.75
C SER A 196 18.05 -5.04 18.15
N ASP A 197 19.02 -5.83 18.61
CA ASP A 197 18.88 -6.62 19.85
C ASP A 197 18.76 -5.76 21.12
N ASN A 198 19.20 -4.51 21.09
CA ASN A 198 19.30 -3.62 22.27
C ASN A 198 18.57 -2.28 22.08
N THR A 199 17.46 -2.25 21.35
CA THR A 199 16.69 -1.02 21.13
C THR A 199 15.56 -0.84 22.13
N ASP A 200 15.33 0.40 22.54
CA ASP A 200 14.18 0.84 23.33
C ASP A 200 13.00 1.29 22.45
N LEU A 201 13.15 1.22 21.12
CA LEU A 201 12.11 1.58 20.16
C LEU A 201 10.91 0.63 20.26
N LEU A 202 9.71 1.20 20.13
CA LEU A 202 8.47 0.44 20.23
C LEU A 202 8.01 -0.09 18.87
N PRO A 203 7.30 -1.25 18.84
CA PRO A 203 6.60 -1.75 17.66
C PRO A 203 5.72 -0.70 17.01
N MET A 204 5.73 -0.66 15.68
CA MET A 204 5.00 0.37 14.95
C MET A 204 3.49 0.31 15.21
N GLY A 205 2.95 -0.89 15.50
CA GLY A 205 1.57 -1.10 15.94
C GLY A 205 1.15 -0.27 17.17
N THR A 206 2.09 0.21 17.98
CA THR A 206 1.83 1.08 19.14
C THR A 206 1.33 2.46 18.75
N TYR A 207 1.74 2.96 17.58
CA TYR A 207 1.43 4.32 17.12
C TYR A 207 0.30 4.36 16.07
N LEU A 208 -0.09 3.20 15.51
CA LEU A 208 -1.11 3.14 14.47
C LEU A 208 -2.47 3.55 15.04
N ASN A 209 -2.95 4.69 14.56
CA ASN A 209 -4.29 5.19 14.79
C ASN A 209 -4.75 5.97 13.55
N ARG A 210 -5.98 6.50 13.59
CA ARG A 210 -6.52 7.26 12.46
C ARG A 210 -5.73 8.54 12.16
N GLU A 211 -5.18 9.19 13.17
CA GLU A 211 -4.35 10.40 13.01
C GLU A 211 -2.99 10.06 12.37
N PHE A 212 -2.44 8.88 12.66
CA PHE A 212 -1.19 8.41 12.05
C PHE A 212 -1.33 8.18 10.54
N TYR A 213 -2.51 7.80 10.05
CA TYR A 213 -2.77 7.72 8.59
C TYR A 213 -2.52 9.07 7.92
N ASP A 214 -3.00 10.18 8.51
CA ASP A 214 -2.79 11.52 7.96
C ASP A 214 -1.30 11.91 7.98
N ILE A 215 -0.57 11.52 9.04
CA ILE A 215 0.89 11.69 9.10
C ILE A 215 1.56 10.92 7.97
N ALA A 216 1.24 9.64 7.78
CA ALA A 216 1.83 8.81 6.73
C ALA A 216 1.52 9.35 5.33
N LYS A 217 0.31 9.87 5.07
CA LYS A 217 -0.04 10.51 3.78
C LYS A 217 0.79 11.76 3.49
N SER A 218 1.15 12.53 4.52
CA SER A 218 1.97 13.74 4.36
C SER A 218 3.42 13.46 3.93
N TRP A 219 3.88 12.20 4.01
CA TRP A 219 5.24 11.84 3.62
C TRP A 219 5.48 11.99 2.12
N GLU A 220 4.49 11.75 1.26
CA GLU A 220 4.64 11.94 -0.20
C GLU A 220 4.98 13.39 -0.55
N ASP A 221 4.27 14.35 0.04
CA ASP A 221 4.54 15.78 -0.13
C ASP A 221 5.91 16.17 0.43
N THR A 222 6.32 15.54 1.52
CA THR A 222 7.63 15.80 2.16
C THR A 222 8.78 15.29 1.30
N ILE A 223 8.63 14.11 0.69
CA ILE A 223 9.56 13.54 -0.29
C ILE A 223 9.63 14.43 -1.55
N GLY A 224 8.53 15.08 -1.94
CA GLY A 224 8.54 16.14 -2.96
C GLY A 224 8.94 15.66 -4.36
N GLY A 225 8.54 14.44 -4.72
CA GLY A 225 8.80 13.83 -6.04
C GLY A 225 10.19 13.22 -6.23
N SER A 226 11.03 13.20 -5.18
CA SER A 226 12.27 12.41 -5.15
C SER A 226 11.99 10.93 -4.86
N ASN A 227 12.96 10.04 -5.09
CA ASN A 227 12.77 8.60 -4.90
C ASN A 227 12.80 8.17 -3.43
N CYS A 228 13.34 9.01 -2.55
CA CYS A 228 13.40 8.81 -1.10
C CYS A 228 13.69 10.12 -0.39
N ILE A 229 13.55 10.11 0.93
CA ILE A 229 14.08 11.13 1.83
C ILE A 229 15.08 10.51 2.81
N ILE A 230 16.22 11.17 2.99
CA ILE A 230 17.28 10.76 3.91
C ILE A 230 17.53 11.94 4.84
N MET A 231 17.24 11.77 6.12
CA MET A 231 17.48 12.73 7.17
C MET A 231 18.56 12.16 8.09
N LYS A 232 19.80 12.65 7.99
CA LYS A 232 20.95 12.05 8.68
C LYS A 232 21.69 13.00 9.63
N ASN A 233 21.55 14.30 9.44
CA ASN A 233 22.23 15.32 10.25
C ASN A 233 21.28 16.43 10.71
N ASP A 234 21.81 17.36 11.50
CA ASP A 234 21.08 18.50 12.10
C ASP A 234 20.43 19.41 11.04
N SER A 235 21.12 19.62 9.91
CA SER A 235 20.60 20.42 8.79
C SER A 235 19.39 19.75 8.15
N ASP A 236 19.46 18.44 7.91
CA ASP A 236 18.33 17.69 7.34
C ASP A 236 17.15 17.67 8.33
N ARG A 237 17.43 17.52 9.63
CA ARG A 237 16.41 17.58 10.69
C ARG A 237 15.70 18.92 10.70
N ALA A 238 16.45 20.02 10.59
CA ALA A 238 15.87 21.36 10.51
C ALA A 238 14.94 21.52 9.29
N TYR A 239 15.37 21.02 8.13
CA TYR A 239 14.55 21.03 6.91
C TYR A 239 13.26 20.20 7.05
N VAL A 240 13.36 18.97 7.56
CA VAL A 240 12.18 18.12 7.77
C VAL A 240 11.23 18.75 8.79
N LYS A 241 11.76 19.35 9.86
CA LYS A 241 10.97 20.07 10.87
C LYS A 241 10.23 21.27 10.29
N GLU A 242 10.87 22.04 9.42
CA GLU A 242 10.25 23.19 8.75
C GLU A 242 9.16 22.74 7.78
N LYS A 243 9.44 21.72 6.97
CA LYS A 243 8.55 21.24 5.91
C LYS A 243 7.37 20.44 6.44
N ASN A 244 7.60 19.60 7.45
CA ASN A 244 6.60 18.71 8.03
C ASN A 244 6.80 18.56 9.55
N PRO A 245 6.40 19.58 10.34
CA PRO A 245 6.62 19.60 11.77
C PRO A 245 5.89 18.48 12.50
N VAL A 246 4.70 18.08 12.04
CA VAL A 246 3.91 17.03 12.69
C VAL A 246 4.60 15.67 12.56
N TRP A 247 5.05 15.32 11.36
CA TRP A 247 5.82 14.09 11.16
C TRP A 247 7.14 14.12 11.94
N TYR A 248 7.87 15.24 11.88
CA TYR A 248 9.13 15.40 12.61
C TYR A 248 8.96 15.12 14.10
N GLU A 249 7.99 15.76 14.77
CA GLU A 249 7.73 15.54 16.20
C GLU A 249 7.29 14.09 16.48
N SER A 250 6.53 13.45 15.58
CA SER A 250 6.18 12.02 15.72
C SER A 250 7.40 11.10 15.65
N LEU A 251 8.38 11.43 14.80
CA LEU A 251 9.59 10.63 14.61
C LEU A 251 10.51 10.76 15.82
N ILE A 252 10.76 11.99 16.28
CA ILE A 252 11.62 12.24 17.44
C ILE A 252 11.00 11.67 18.71
N SER A 253 9.69 11.84 18.93
CA SER A 253 9.00 11.28 20.11
C SER A 253 8.98 9.76 20.14
N ALA A 254 9.08 9.10 18.98
CA ALA A 254 9.24 7.66 18.86
C ALA A 254 10.69 7.18 19.06
N GLY A 255 11.65 8.09 19.26
CA GLY A 255 13.07 7.77 19.45
C GLY A 255 13.93 7.75 18.18
N GLY A 256 13.40 8.25 17.05
CA GLY A 256 14.15 8.35 15.80
C GLY A 256 15.07 9.57 15.77
N GLU A 257 16.37 9.37 15.57
CA GLU A 257 17.37 10.43 15.44
C GLU A 257 17.69 10.77 13.97
N ASN A 258 17.66 9.74 13.12
CA ASN A 258 17.84 9.82 11.68
C ASN A 258 16.88 8.82 11.00
N ILE A 259 16.54 9.07 9.72
CA ILE A 259 15.65 8.20 8.95
C ILE A 259 16.04 8.17 7.47
N VAL A 260 15.96 6.98 6.89
CA VAL A 260 15.84 6.80 5.44
C VAL A 260 14.45 6.25 5.14
N LEU A 261 13.69 6.93 4.29
CA LEU A 261 12.30 6.61 3.98
C LEU A 261 12.10 6.53 2.46
N PHE A 262 11.56 5.40 2.01
CA PHE A 262 11.26 5.11 0.62
C PHE A 262 9.76 4.84 0.43
N PRO A 263 9.12 5.41 -0.60
CA PRO A 263 7.80 4.98 -1.02
C PRO A 263 7.87 3.59 -1.68
N LEU A 264 6.92 2.73 -1.36
CA LEU A 264 6.72 1.44 -2.02
C LEU A 264 5.61 1.58 -3.05
N LYS A 265 5.96 1.40 -4.33
CA LYS A 265 5.03 1.58 -5.46
C LYS A 265 4.97 0.32 -6.31
N SER A 266 3.78 0.03 -6.85
CA SER A 266 3.57 -0.99 -7.87
C SER A 266 2.92 -0.34 -9.08
N GLY A 267 3.68 -0.15 -10.17
CA GLY A 267 3.31 0.78 -11.22
C GLY A 267 3.18 2.20 -10.65
N ASN A 268 2.10 2.91 -10.96
CA ASN A 268 1.84 4.26 -10.44
C ASN A 268 1.09 4.28 -9.10
N ARG A 269 0.83 3.11 -8.49
CA ARG A 269 0.09 3.02 -7.22
C ARG A 269 1.05 2.99 -6.04
N LEU A 270 0.93 3.96 -5.14
CA LEU A 270 1.54 3.91 -3.81
C LEU A 270 0.87 2.81 -2.98
N LEU A 271 1.66 1.85 -2.51
CA LEU A 271 1.22 0.78 -1.62
C LEU A 271 1.49 1.12 -0.14
N GLY A 272 2.50 1.96 0.10
CA GLY A 272 2.93 2.31 1.45
C GLY A 272 4.38 2.79 1.45
N TYR A 273 5.08 2.57 2.55
CA TYR A 273 6.45 3.04 2.75
C TYR A 273 7.32 1.98 3.41
N MET A 274 8.61 2.06 3.13
CA MET A 274 9.65 1.36 3.87
C MET A 274 10.61 2.37 4.47
N TRP A 275 11.01 2.19 5.71
CA TRP A 275 12.02 3.04 6.32
C TRP A 275 12.98 2.26 7.21
N ALA A 276 14.14 2.87 7.47
CA ALA A 276 15.04 2.49 8.54
C ALA A 276 15.37 3.74 9.39
N ILE A 277 15.30 3.62 10.72
CA ILE A 277 15.64 4.68 11.67
C ILE A 277 16.83 4.29 12.53
N ASN A 278 17.54 5.31 13.02
CA ASN A 278 18.77 5.18 13.81
C ASN A 278 19.81 4.31 13.06
N PHE A 279 20.00 4.61 11.78
CA PHE A 279 20.94 3.95 10.89
C PHE A 279 22.32 4.62 10.94
N ASN A 280 23.35 3.92 10.45
CA ASN A 280 24.69 4.48 10.34
C ASN A 280 24.77 5.51 9.19
N ALA A 281 24.82 6.80 9.54
CA ALA A 281 24.80 7.92 8.59
C ALA A 281 25.96 7.90 7.57
N ASP A 282 27.11 7.31 7.92
CA ASP A 282 28.26 7.19 7.02
C ASP A 282 27.96 6.31 5.80
N ASN A 283 26.97 5.42 5.92
CA ASN A 283 26.54 4.49 4.88
C ASN A 283 25.36 5.02 4.04
N ALA A 284 24.91 6.27 4.23
CA ALA A 284 23.69 6.80 3.62
C ALA A 284 23.60 6.60 2.08
N VAL A 285 24.71 6.80 1.36
CA VAL A 285 24.74 6.59 -0.10
C VAL A 285 24.58 5.11 -0.48
N LYS A 286 25.31 4.21 0.19
CA LYS A 286 25.21 2.75 -0.06
C LYS A 286 23.81 2.23 0.28
N ILE A 287 23.24 2.73 1.38
CA ILE A 287 21.87 2.44 1.80
C ILE A 287 20.89 2.92 0.73
N LYS A 288 21.01 4.16 0.26
CA LYS A 288 20.16 4.71 -0.80
C LYS A 288 20.16 3.81 -2.04
N GLU A 289 21.34 3.50 -2.57
CA GLU A 289 21.49 2.69 -3.78
C GLU A 289 20.87 1.30 -3.65
N THR A 290 21.07 0.66 -2.49
CA THR A 290 20.57 -0.69 -2.25
C THR A 290 19.07 -0.70 -2.02
N LEU A 291 18.55 0.26 -1.26
CA LEU A 291 17.13 0.39 -0.98
C LEU A 291 16.34 0.82 -2.22
N GLU A 292 16.90 1.64 -3.10
CA GLU A 292 16.24 2.06 -4.34
C GLU A 292 15.87 0.86 -5.24
N LEU A 293 16.79 -0.10 -5.41
CA LEU A 293 16.48 -1.33 -6.15
C LEU A 293 15.60 -2.29 -5.36
N THR A 294 15.87 -2.45 -4.06
CA THR A 294 15.14 -3.39 -3.21
C THR A 294 13.67 -2.98 -3.12
N THR A 295 13.39 -1.69 -2.94
CA THR A 295 12.02 -1.15 -2.86
C THR A 295 11.25 -1.28 -4.16
N PHE A 296 11.91 -1.18 -5.31
CA PHE A 296 11.28 -1.44 -6.61
C PHE A 296 10.78 -2.89 -6.74
N VAL A 297 11.64 -3.85 -6.36
CA VAL A 297 11.27 -5.28 -6.36
C VAL A 297 10.20 -5.56 -5.31
N LEU A 298 10.38 -5.06 -4.09
CA LEU A 298 9.42 -5.23 -3.01
C LEU A 298 8.05 -4.64 -3.35
N GLY A 299 8.00 -3.44 -3.92
CA GLY A 299 6.77 -2.81 -4.36
C GLY A 299 6.00 -3.69 -5.35
N SER A 300 6.70 -4.28 -6.32
CA SER A 300 6.11 -5.19 -7.31
C SER A 300 5.57 -6.48 -6.66
N GLU A 301 6.36 -7.12 -5.79
CA GLU A 301 5.97 -8.37 -5.12
C GLU A 301 4.82 -8.17 -4.12
N ILE A 302 4.86 -7.08 -3.35
CA ILE A 302 3.77 -6.69 -2.44
C ILE A 302 2.50 -6.37 -3.26
N GLY A 303 2.63 -5.62 -4.36
CA GLY A 303 1.50 -5.31 -5.24
C GLY A 303 0.85 -6.57 -5.81
N ASN A 304 1.65 -7.54 -6.24
CA ASN A 304 1.18 -8.84 -6.70
C ASN A 304 0.52 -9.65 -5.57
N TYR A 305 1.11 -9.66 -4.37
CA TYR A 305 0.52 -10.32 -3.20
C TYR A 305 -0.86 -9.74 -2.87
N LEU A 306 -0.99 -8.41 -2.77
CA LEU A 306 -2.25 -7.73 -2.49
C LEU A 306 -3.29 -7.96 -3.60
N LEU A 307 -2.87 -8.03 -4.87
CA LEU A 307 -3.74 -8.36 -5.99
C LEU A 307 -4.27 -9.80 -5.89
N ILE A 308 -3.38 -10.77 -5.66
CA ILE A 308 -3.76 -12.18 -5.51
C ILE A 308 -4.67 -12.36 -4.30
N ASP A 309 -4.39 -11.68 -3.19
CA ASP A 309 -5.22 -11.73 -1.98
C ASP A 309 -6.61 -11.14 -2.23
N SER A 310 -6.68 -9.97 -2.86
CA SER A 310 -7.95 -9.33 -3.27
C SER A 310 -8.76 -10.22 -4.22
N LEU A 311 -8.10 -10.91 -5.15
CA LEU A 311 -8.72 -11.86 -6.06
C LEU A 311 -9.25 -13.09 -5.30
N LYS A 312 -8.50 -13.62 -4.33
CA LYS A 312 -8.96 -14.72 -3.48
C LYS A 312 -10.19 -14.32 -2.69
N ILE A 313 -10.16 -13.17 -2.01
CA ILE A 313 -11.29 -12.63 -1.26
C ILE A 313 -12.49 -12.46 -2.18
N SER A 314 -12.34 -11.78 -3.32
CA SER A 314 -13.45 -11.55 -4.26
C SER A 314 -13.97 -12.85 -4.90
N SER A 315 -13.12 -13.85 -5.07
CA SER A 315 -13.52 -15.15 -5.61
C SER A 315 -14.32 -15.99 -4.60
N THR A 316 -14.09 -15.79 -3.30
CA THR A 316 -14.66 -16.63 -2.23
C THR A 316 -15.73 -15.95 -1.39
N ARG A 317 -15.70 -14.62 -1.26
CA ARG A 317 -16.59 -13.82 -0.40
C ARG A 317 -17.46 -12.86 -1.21
N ASP A 318 -18.61 -12.52 -0.63
CA ASP A 318 -19.52 -11.51 -1.14
C ASP A 318 -19.10 -10.13 -0.61
N LEU A 319 -18.71 -9.23 -1.50
CA LEU A 319 -18.14 -7.92 -1.12
C LEU A 319 -19.10 -7.03 -0.33
N LEU A 320 -20.42 -7.25 -0.43
CA LEU A 320 -21.40 -6.45 0.30
C LEU A 320 -21.54 -6.92 1.75
N THR A 321 -21.64 -8.23 1.96
CA THR A 321 -22.04 -8.84 3.24
C THR A 321 -20.87 -9.47 4.01
N GLY A 322 -19.72 -9.65 3.36
CA GLY A 322 -18.51 -10.24 3.94
C GLY A 322 -18.54 -11.77 4.04
N VAL A 323 -19.72 -12.41 4.03
CA VAL A 323 -19.87 -13.88 4.08
C VAL A 323 -19.40 -14.53 2.78
N MET A 324 -19.33 -15.87 2.75
CA MET A 324 -18.93 -16.59 1.54
C MET A 324 -19.91 -16.34 0.39
N ASN A 325 -19.42 -16.27 -0.85
CA ASN A 325 -20.27 -16.04 -2.02
C ASN A 325 -20.81 -17.36 -2.59
N ARG A 326 -21.68 -17.23 -3.61
CA ARG A 326 -22.26 -18.36 -4.33
C ARG A 326 -21.22 -19.26 -5.01
N ASN A 327 -20.11 -18.71 -5.50
CA ASN A 327 -19.06 -19.52 -6.12
C ASN A 327 -18.41 -20.43 -5.09
N GLU A 328 -18.09 -19.89 -3.91
CA GLU A 328 -17.51 -20.69 -2.83
C GLU A 328 -18.50 -21.71 -2.26
N MET A 329 -19.78 -21.38 -2.21
CA MET A 329 -20.83 -22.35 -1.90
C MET A 329 -20.78 -23.55 -2.86
N ASN A 330 -20.68 -23.30 -4.17
CA ASN A 330 -20.61 -24.37 -5.17
C ASN A 330 -19.32 -25.19 -5.06
N ASN A 331 -18.19 -24.55 -4.76
CA ASN A 331 -16.92 -25.22 -4.50
C ASN A 331 -17.03 -26.12 -3.26
N TYR A 332 -17.54 -25.58 -2.16
CA TYR A 332 -17.73 -26.30 -0.90
C TYR A 332 -18.65 -27.52 -1.08
N VAL A 333 -19.79 -27.36 -1.77
CA VAL A 333 -20.70 -28.47 -2.11
C VAL A 333 -20.01 -29.52 -3.00
N SER A 334 -19.21 -29.08 -3.97
CA SER A 334 -18.45 -29.99 -4.84
C SER A 334 -17.40 -30.77 -4.07
N ASP A 335 -16.76 -30.16 -3.07
CA ASP A 335 -15.76 -30.81 -2.21
C ASP A 335 -16.39 -31.80 -1.22
N LEU A 336 -17.56 -31.45 -0.66
CA LEU A 336 -18.38 -32.37 0.13
C LEU A 336 -18.76 -33.61 -0.71
N PHE A 337 -19.09 -33.42 -1.99
CA PHE A 337 -19.38 -34.51 -2.92
C PHE A 337 -18.13 -35.33 -3.27
N ARG A 338 -16.98 -34.67 -3.49
CA ARG A 338 -15.77 -35.30 -4.02
C ARG A 338 -14.95 -36.05 -2.97
N ARG A 339 -14.75 -35.57 -1.73
CA ARG A 339 -13.73 -36.20 -0.84
C ARG A 339 -13.62 -35.83 0.67
N LYS A 340 -14.57 -35.20 1.39
CA LYS A 340 -14.28 -34.75 2.79
C LYS A 340 -15.31 -34.93 3.91
N VAL A 341 -16.50 -35.45 3.66
CA VAL A 341 -17.33 -35.92 4.78
C VAL A 341 -16.74 -37.25 5.22
N ALA A 342 -16.24 -37.35 6.46
CA ALA A 342 -15.84 -38.65 7.02
C ALA A 342 -17.00 -39.63 6.75
N LYS A 343 -16.74 -40.83 6.22
CA LYS A 343 -17.80 -41.79 5.88
C LYS A 343 -18.83 -41.87 7.02
N GLY A 344 -20.06 -41.42 6.78
CA GLY A 344 -21.15 -41.45 7.76
C GLY A 344 -21.39 -40.16 8.56
N GLN A 345 -20.69 -39.06 8.28
CA GLN A 345 -21.00 -37.76 8.89
C GLN A 345 -22.17 -37.10 8.12
N SER A 346 -23.15 -36.58 8.85
CA SER A 346 -24.34 -35.96 8.27
C SER A 346 -24.04 -34.60 7.66
N VAL A 347 -24.84 -34.15 6.70
CA VAL A 347 -24.79 -32.81 6.12
C VAL A 347 -26.15 -32.14 6.31
N GLY A 348 -26.15 -30.98 6.95
CA GLY A 348 -27.32 -30.12 7.13
C GLY A 348 -27.22 -28.89 6.25
N VAL A 349 -28.34 -28.48 5.66
CA VAL A 349 -28.44 -27.25 4.87
C VAL A 349 -29.62 -26.45 5.40
N ILE A 350 -29.42 -25.16 5.61
CA ILE A 350 -30.48 -24.19 5.89
C ILE A 350 -30.48 -23.16 4.77
N PHE A 351 -31.65 -22.81 4.26
CA PHE A 351 -31.86 -21.62 3.45
C PHE A 351 -32.60 -20.58 4.29
N ALA A 352 -32.14 -19.33 4.20
CA ALA A 352 -32.72 -18.18 4.88
C ALA A 352 -32.85 -17.02 3.88
N ASP A 353 -34.07 -16.53 3.67
CA ASP A 353 -34.39 -15.44 2.74
C ASP A 353 -34.80 -14.20 3.53
N VAL A 354 -34.19 -13.05 3.21
CA VAL A 354 -34.44 -11.79 3.89
C VAL A 354 -35.82 -11.25 3.48
N ASN A 355 -36.71 -11.14 4.45
CA ASN A 355 -38.06 -10.64 4.23
C ASN A 355 -38.10 -9.12 4.02
N GLY A 356 -39.03 -8.65 3.19
CA GLY A 356 -39.35 -7.22 3.06
C GLY A 356 -38.33 -6.36 2.29
N ILE A 357 -37.17 -6.89 1.90
CA ILE A 357 -36.09 -6.13 1.25
C ILE A 357 -36.54 -5.43 -0.04
N LYS A 358 -37.39 -6.06 -0.84
CA LYS A 358 -37.92 -5.47 -2.08
C LYS A 358 -38.73 -4.21 -1.80
N LYS A 359 -39.63 -4.25 -0.80
CA LYS A 359 -40.41 -3.09 -0.40
C LYS A 359 -39.53 -1.98 0.17
N LEU A 360 -38.51 -2.35 0.96
CA LEU A 360 -37.54 -1.39 1.48
C LEU A 360 -36.79 -0.67 0.35
N ASN A 361 -36.31 -1.43 -0.64
CA ASN A 361 -35.66 -0.86 -1.84
C ASN A 361 -36.59 0.08 -2.60
N ASP A 362 -37.85 -0.32 -2.81
CA ASP A 362 -38.86 0.50 -3.49
C ASP A 362 -39.15 1.81 -2.73
N GLN A 363 -39.06 1.81 -1.40
CA GLN A 363 -39.39 2.97 -0.56
C GLN A 363 -38.20 3.88 -0.22
N SER A 364 -37.01 3.31 -0.05
CA SER A 364 -35.83 3.97 0.52
C SER A 364 -34.58 3.84 -0.35
N GLY A 365 -34.69 3.24 -1.53
CA GLY A 365 -33.59 3.04 -2.48
C GLY A 365 -32.70 1.84 -2.13
N HIS A 366 -31.86 1.47 -3.09
CA HIS A 366 -31.01 0.27 -3.00
C HIS A 366 -30.00 0.32 -1.85
N THR A 367 -29.49 1.51 -1.49
CA THR A 367 -28.58 1.66 -0.34
C THR A 367 -29.22 1.19 0.97
N ALA A 368 -30.54 1.35 1.14
CA ALA A 368 -31.24 0.87 2.33
C ALA A 368 -31.32 -0.66 2.35
N GLY A 369 -31.55 -1.31 1.20
CA GLY A 369 -31.48 -2.77 1.09
C GLY A 369 -30.08 -3.31 1.31
N ASP A 370 -29.04 -2.61 0.83
CA ASP A 370 -27.65 -2.97 1.07
C ASP A 370 -27.30 -2.95 2.56
N ILE A 371 -27.79 -1.95 3.29
CA ILE A 371 -27.66 -1.89 4.76
C ILE A 371 -28.40 -3.07 5.40
N LEU A 372 -29.63 -3.37 4.98
CA LEU A 372 -30.38 -4.50 5.52
C LEU A 372 -29.66 -5.84 5.27
N LEU A 373 -29.07 -6.03 4.09
CA LEU A 373 -28.30 -7.24 3.77
C LEU A 373 -27.07 -7.40 4.66
N LYS A 374 -26.36 -6.29 4.94
CA LYS A 374 -25.25 -6.27 5.90
C LYS A 374 -25.72 -6.63 7.31
N GLU A 375 -26.78 -5.99 7.79
CA GLU A 375 -27.36 -6.28 9.12
C GLU A 375 -27.85 -7.73 9.23
N SER A 376 -28.45 -8.27 8.17
CA SER A 376 -28.86 -9.67 8.06
C SER A 376 -27.67 -10.63 8.13
N ALA A 377 -26.59 -10.36 7.40
CA ALA A 377 -25.39 -11.17 7.43
C ALA A 377 -24.72 -11.16 8.82
N GLU A 378 -24.61 -9.99 9.45
CA GLU A 378 -24.09 -9.87 10.82
C GLU A 378 -24.96 -10.60 11.84
N ALA A 379 -26.30 -10.55 11.68
CA ALA A 379 -27.21 -11.32 12.53
C ALA A 379 -26.99 -12.83 12.38
N LEU A 380 -26.73 -13.34 11.18
CA LEU A 380 -26.39 -14.75 10.96
C LEU A 380 -25.02 -15.11 11.55
N LYS A 381 -24.01 -14.24 11.45
CA LYS A 381 -22.69 -14.43 12.09
C LYS A 381 -22.75 -14.52 13.62
N SER A 382 -23.81 -14.01 14.24
CA SER A 382 -24.03 -14.20 15.69
C SER A 382 -24.45 -15.63 16.07
N LEU A 383 -24.88 -16.44 15.10
CA LEU A 383 -25.35 -17.81 15.30
C LEU A 383 -24.42 -18.88 14.70
N PHE A 384 -23.67 -18.54 13.66
CA PHE A 384 -22.85 -19.49 12.89
C PHE A 384 -21.46 -18.91 12.60
N ASP A 385 -20.51 -19.80 12.34
CA ASP A 385 -19.18 -19.39 11.86
C ASP A 385 -19.29 -18.77 10.46
N GLU A 386 -18.45 -17.78 10.16
CA GLU A 386 -18.53 -17.04 8.90
C GLU A 386 -18.31 -17.93 7.67
N GLU A 387 -17.45 -18.95 7.80
CA GLU A 387 -17.16 -19.94 6.76
C GLU A 387 -18.34 -20.88 6.47
N GLN A 388 -19.38 -20.89 7.30
CA GLN A 388 -20.58 -21.70 7.13
C GLN A 388 -21.71 -20.96 6.42
N ILE A 389 -21.61 -19.62 6.31
CA ILE A 389 -22.66 -18.76 5.77
C ILE A 389 -22.30 -18.37 4.33
N PHE A 390 -23.21 -18.62 3.41
CA PHE A 390 -23.06 -18.34 1.99
C PHE A 390 -24.19 -17.45 1.50
N ARG A 391 -23.88 -16.36 0.79
CA ARG A 391 -24.89 -15.60 0.04
C ARG A 391 -25.16 -16.30 -1.30
N ALA A 392 -26.26 -17.06 -1.35
CA ALA A 392 -26.63 -17.91 -2.49
C ALA A 392 -27.35 -17.14 -3.62
N GLY A 393 -28.04 -16.06 -3.26
CA GLY A 393 -28.83 -15.21 -4.17
C GLY A 393 -28.75 -13.73 -3.79
N GLY A 394 -29.67 -12.91 -4.30
CA GLY A 394 -29.70 -11.47 -4.00
C GLY A 394 -29.99 -11.21 -2.52
N ASP A 395 -31.02 -11.86 -2.00
CA ASP A 395 -31.55 -11.77 -0.63
C ASP A 395 -31.57 -13.12 0.09
N GLU A 396 -30.98 -14.15 -0.53
CA GLU A 396 -30.97 -15.53 -0.04
C GLU A 396 -29.58 -15.90 0.52
N PHE A 397 -29.56 -16.37 1.76
CA PHE A 397 -28.43 -16.99 2.43
C PHE A 397 -28.63 -18.51 2.53
N SER A 398 -27.53 -19.24 2.46
CA SER A 398 -27.46 -20.67 2.74
C SER A 398 -26.44 -20.92 3.84
N ILE A 399 -26.77 -21.80 4.78
CA ILE A 399 -25.88 -22.25 5.84
C ILE A 399 -25.65 -23.74 5.65
N ILE A 400 -24.40 -24.16 5.54
CA ILE A 400 -24.03 -25.57 5.30
C ILE A 400 -23.23 -26.07 6.49
N LEU A 401 -23.72 -27.15 7.12
CA LEU A 401 -23.18 -27.71 8.36
C LEU A 401 -22.88 -29.19 8.18
N THR A 402 -21.89 -29.70 8.91
CA THR A 402 -21.54 -31.14 8.91
C THR A 402 -21.60 -31.69 10.33
N GLY A 403 -21.97 -32.97 10.47
CA GLY A 403 -22.06 -33.63 11.78
C GLY A 403 -23.26 -33.17 12.63
N VAL A 404 -24.33 -32.69 11.99
CA VAL A 404 -25.55 -32.19 12.65
C VAL A 404 -26.73 -33.14 12.49
N SER A 405 -27.62 -33.16 13.48
CA SER A 405 -28.88 -33.90 13.49
C SER A 405 -30.05 -33.04 12.96
N GLU A 406 -31.15 -33.70 12.57
CA GLU A 406 -32.37 -32.98 12.13
C GLU A 406 -32.94 -32.09 13.25
N ASP A 407 -32.85 -32.53 14.52
CA ASP A 407 -33.29 -31.74 15.68
C ASP A 407 -32.43 -30.48 15.88
N GLU A 408 -31.12 -30.56 15.63
CA GLU A 408 -30.22 -29.40 15.68
C GLU A 408 -30.54 -28.40 14.57
N ILE A 409 -30.74 -28.87 13.34
CA ILE A 409 -31.16 -28.01 12.23
C ILE A 409 -32.51 -27.35 12.52
N GLY A 410 -33.47 -28.09 13.08
CA GLY A 410 -34.75 -27.53 13.51
C GLY A 410 -34.58 -26.39 14.50
N ARG A 411 -33.76 -26.58 15.55
CA ARG A 411 -33.47 -25.51 16.53
C ARG A 411 -32.76 -24.30 15.91
N MET A 412 -31.83 -24.53 15.00
CA MET A 412 -31.12 -23.45 14.29
C MET A 412 -32.05 -22.65 13.37
N VAL A 413 -32.99 -23.30 12.69
CA VAL A 413 -34.02 -22.62 11.88
C VAL A 413 -34.90 -21.73 12.76
N GLU A 414 -35.35 -22.21 13.92
CA GLU A 414 -36.12 -21.37 14.85
C GLU A 414 -35.27 -20.22 15.40
N ALA A 415 -34.00 -20.45 15.71
CA ALA A 415 -33.08 -19.38 16.15
C ALA A 415 -32.91 -18.28 15.09
N ILE A 416 -32.82 -18.65 13.81
CA ILE A 416 -32.78 -17.69 12.69
C ILE A 416 -34.07 -16.86 12.64
N ARG A 417 -35.24 -17.50 12.80
CA ARG A 417 -36.53 -16.78 12.83
C ARG A 417 -36.61 -15.81 14.01
N ASP A 418 -36.03 -16.20 15.14
CA ASP A 418 -36.01 -15.41 16.37
C ASP A 418 -35.04 -14.22 16.33
N LEU A 419 -34.14 -14.13 15.34
CA LEU A 419 -33.25 -12.97 15.17
C LEU A 419 -34.04 -11.65 15.07
N GLY A 420 -35.24 -11.69 14.48
CA GLY A 420 -36.12 -10.52 14.39
C GLY A 420 -36.67 -10.02 15.74
N LYS A 421 -36.65 -10.85 16.79
CA LYS A 421 -37.02 -10.42 18.15
C LYS A 421 -35.93 -9.51 18.75
N ALA A 422 -34.67 -9.80 18.46
CA ALA A 422 -33.52 -9.04 18.95
C ALA A 422 -33.22 -7.81 18.08
N ASN A 423 -33.36 -7.93 16.76
CA ASN A 423 -33.25 -6.83 15.80
C ASN A 423 -34.50 -6.77 14.92
N PRO A 424 -35.49 -5.91 15.23
CA PRO A 424 -36.74 -5.81 14.49
C PRO A 424 -36.60 -5.46 13.00
N ARG A 425 -35.43 -4.98 12.57
CA ARG A 425 -35.15 -4.69 11.16
C ARG A 425 -34.80 -5.94 10.35
N VAL A 426 -34.31 -7.00 11.00
CA VAL A 426 -33.89 -8.24 10.35
C VAL A 426 -35.00 -9.28 10.51
N SER A 427 -35.50 -9.80 9.40
CA SER A 427 -36.50 -10.87 9.39
C SER A 427 -36.15 -11.87 8.31
N PHE A 428 -36.22 -13.16 8.64
CA PHE A 428 -35.93 -14.25 7.72
C PHE A 428 -37.10 -15.20 7.58
N SER A 429 -37.32 -15.66 6.36
CA SER A 429 -38.03 -16.91 6.09
C SER A 429 -36.99 -18.02 5.96
N ALA A 430 -37.12 -19.11 6.73
CA ALA A 430 -36.08 -20.11 6.85
C ALA A 430 -36.59 -21.55 6.78
N GLY A 431 -35.78 -22.41 6.18
CA GLY A 431 -36.04 -23.84 6.06
C GLY A 431 -34.76 -24.65 6.03
N GLY A 432 -34.71 -25.72 6.84
CA GLY A 432 -33.56 -26.60 6.95
C GLY A 432 -33.87 -28.04 6.60
N SER A 433 -32.86 -28.82 6.25
CA SER A 433 -32.94 -30.27 6.01
C SER A 433 -31.59 -30.93 6.32
N VAL A 434 -31.60 -32.21 6.73
CA VAL A 434 -30.39 -33.03 6.92
C VAL A 434 -30.41 -34.27 6.02
N ALA A 435 -29.24 -34.71 5.57
CA ALA A 435 -29.01 -36.10 5.14
C ALA A 435 -27.96 -36.79 6.01
N GLY A 436 -28.16 -38.08 6.24
CA GLY A 436 -27.21 -38.93 6.97
C GLY A 436 -25.95 -39.29 6.17
N ASP A 437 -25.93 -39.02 4.86
CA ASP A 437 -24.72 -39.10 4.04
C ASP A 437 -24.60 -37.89 3.08
N GLY A 438 -23.37 -37.53 2.73
CA GLY A 438 -23.10 -36.44 1.79
C GLY A 438 -23.45 -36.76 0.33
N LYS A 439 -23.91 -37.99 0.01
CA LYS A 439 -24.23 -38.40 -1.37
C LYS A 439 -25.59 -37.88 -1.82
N GLU A 440 -26.49 -37.60 -0.88
CA GLU A 440 -27.80 -37.00 -1.16
C GLU A 440 -27.80 -35.47 -1.05
N ILE A 441 -26.65 -34.79 -1.09
CA ILE A 441 -26.56 -33.33 -0.86
C ILE A 441 -27.51 -32.49 -1.73
N HIS A 442 -27.67 -32.83 -3.02
CA HIS A 442 -28.62 -32.14 -3.90
C HIS A 442 -30.07 -32.25 -3.42
N ARG A 443 -30.43 -33.37 -2.78
CA ARG A 443 -31.76 -33.60 -2.21
C ARG A 443 -31.95 -32.76 -0.94
N VAL A 444 -30.92 -32.67 -0.09
CA VAL A 444 -30.92 -31.83 1.12
C VAL A 444 -31.13 -30.36 0.75
N PHE A 445 -30.36 -29.85 -0.22
CA PHE A 445 -30.50 -28.49 -0.74
C PHE A 445 -31.92 -28.22 -1.23
N ARG A 446 -32.48 -29.14 -2.03
CA ARG A 446 -33.83 -29.01 -2.56
C ARG A 446 -34.87 -28.94 -1.44
N PHE A 447 -34.82 -29.84 -0.46
CA PHE A 447 -35.79 -29.87 0.63
C PHE A 447 -35.67 -28.67 1.57
N ALA A 448 -34.46 -28.23 1.87
CA ALA A 448 -34.24 -27.01 2.66
C ALA A 448 -34.84 -25.79 1.93
N TYR A 449 -34.58 -25.66 0.62
CA TYR A 449 -35.14 -24.59 -0.20
C TYR A 449 -36.66 -24.63 -0.27
N GLU A 450 -37.26 -25.80 -0.54
CA GLU A 450 -38.71 -25.97 -0.58
C GLU A 450 -39.38 -25.64 0.77
N ARG A 451 -38.73 -25.97 1.90
CA ARG A 451 -39.20 -25.61 3.24
C ARG A 451 -39.12 -24.10 3.48
N MET A 452 -38.05 -23.45 3.04
CA MET A 452 -37.90 -21.99 3.12
C MET A 452 -38.94 -21.27 2.26
N VAL A 453 -39.22 -21.75 1.03
CA VAL A 453 -40.26 -21.15 0.18
C VAL A 453 -41.64 -21.23 0.84
N LYS A 454 -41.98 -22.37 1.46
CA LYS A 454 -43.23 -22.52 2.22
C LYS A 454 -43.30 -21.55 3.40
N ASP A 455 -42.19 -21.36 4.09
CA ASP A 455 -42.06 -20.38 5.19
C ASP A 455 -42.29 -18.95 4.69
N LYS A 456 -41.68 -18.61 3.56
CA LYS A 456 -41.83 -17.32 2.88
C LYS A 456 -43.27 -17.05 2.48
N THR A 457 -43.96 -18.03 1.89
CA THR A 457 -45.38 -17.90 1.58
C THR A 457 -46.20 -17.60 2.84
N ARG A 458 -46.01 -18.36 3.93
CA ARG A 458 -46.70 -18.12 5.19
C ARG A 458 -46.44 -16.71 5.75
N TYR A 459 -45.18 -16.26 5.71
CA TYR A 459 -44.82 -14.93 6.19
C TYR A 459 -45.55 -13.81 5.44
N TYR A 460 -45.58 -13.87 4.11
CA TYR A 460 -46.25 -12.84 3.30
C TYR A 460 -47.79 -12.95 3.31
N ASP A 461 -48.35 -14.13 3.58
CA ASP A 461 -49.78 -14.28 3.86
C ASP A 461 -50.18 -13.58 5.17
N GLU A 462 -49.31 -13.60 6.18
CA GLU A 462 -49.49 -12.90 7.47
C GLU A 462 -49.18 -11.40 7.38
N HIS A 463 -48.35 -10.97 6.42
CA HIS A 463 -47.90 -9.59 6.23
C HIS A 463 -48.19 -9.08 4.81
N PRO A 464 -49.47 -9.01 4.38
CA PRO A 464 -49.84 -8.63 3.03
C PRO A 464 -49.46 -7.18 2.67
N GLU A 465 -49.25 -6.32 3.66
CA GLU A 465 -48.75 -4.96 3.45
C GLU A 465 -47.31 -4.93 2.89
N LEU A 466 -46.55 -6.01 3.05
CA LEU A 466 -45.20 -6.17 2.49
C LEU A 466 -45.23 -6.68 1.05
N LEU A 467 -46.36 -7.25 0.59
CA LEU A 467 -46.63 -7.55 -0.81
C LEU A 467 -47.02 -6.25 -1.55
N ARG A 468 -46.59 -6.14 -2.82
CA ARG A 468 -46.79 -4.94 -3.63
C ARG A 468 -48.27 -4.53 -3.69
N SER A 469 -48.57 -3.28 -3.34
CA SER A 469 -49.76 -2.59 -3.84
C SER A 469 -49.56 -2.35 -5.34
N ALA A 470 -50.04 -3.29 -6.16
CA ALA A 470 -50.34 -2.96 -7.55
C ALA A 470 -51.60 -2.09 -7.54
N LEU A 471 -51.45 -0.78 -7.72
CA LEU A 471 -52.34 0.13 -8.47
C LEU A 471 -52.06 1.60 -8.11
N LYS A 472 -51.36 2.31 -9.00
CA LYS A 472 -51.82 3.56 -9.64
C LYS A 472 -50.72 4.11 -10.55
N GLY A 473 -50.97 4.04 -11.85
CA GLY A 473 -50.08 4.61 -12.86
C GLY A 473 -50.34 4.01 -14.23
N ASP A 474 -51.51 4.29 -14.79
CA ASP A 474 -51.66 4.35 -16.25
C ASP A 474 -50.57 5.27 -16.80
N VAL A 475 -49.53 4.73 -17.43
CA VAL A 475 -48.91 5.34 -18.61
C VAL A 475 -48.48 4.19 -19.53
N ARG A 476 -49.22 4.07 -20.64
CA ARG A 476 -48.82 3.32 -21.83
C ARG A 476 -47.39 3.69 -22.23
N PHE A 477 -46.56 2.71 -22.54
CA PHE A 477 -45.93 2.54 -23.86
C PHE A 477 -45.55 1.08 -24.07
#